data_AF-A0A2V9U342-F1
#
_entry.id   AF-A0A2V9U342-F1
#
_cell.length_a   1.000
_cell.length_b   1.000
_cell.length_c   1.000
_cell.angle_alpha   90.00
_cell.angle_beta   90.00
_cell.angle_gamma   90.00
#
_symmetry.space_group_name_H-M   'P 1'
#
loop_
_entity.id
_entity.type
_entity.pdbx_description
1 polymer ?
#
loop_
_entity_poly.entity_id
_entity_poly.type
_entity_poly.pdbx_seq_one_letter_code
_entity_poly.pdbx_strand_id
1 'polypeptide(L)'
;MRKINRQREQGIALLLSILCLLLLTAVAAGMMYLSATETAINGNFKSEESAYFAARAGVEEVRDRILPANANTINPSLPTALPTGAGGVLYVLNGVSAANIKDNTSPYFDDELCHDFTAIGSWSESTTTNQRCTTLPSGTTWYTCVPNTCSASNSAYATSAFPLEYKWVRLTLKSNNSTAYAVNGNSADTFPVCWNGTSEVVTTGGPLPITTQCANLKPVATPVYLVTALAVMPNRGKRVVQQEIAETPTGTLPGGLFATGTGCGALNIQGNAATGSYNSSTESSPSYPPTNQVNSGGDVGSNGNISLGGSSAAVNGNISTALAATVGSCPGNGISKSGGATYTAATGAAPVYTAPVPPAPNPLPPQTSVTKKDLTLPAGSYGNVTIKGTVTLTGGTDINHPAVYTINSLTLNGGATLNITGPVVINLAGQNLASSSTPVLDMNGGSFSNTSNLASDFVVNYGGSNPMT
;
A
#
# COMPACT_ATOMS: atom_id res chain seq x y z
N MET A 1 -100.38 -22.59 -17.01
CA MET A 1 -99.10 -22.00 -16.56
C MET A 1 -98.79 -22.49 -15.15
N ARG A 2 -97.72 -23.26 -14.95
CA ARG A 2 -97.33 -23.83 -13.65
C ARG A 2 -96.18 -22.99 -13.08
N LYS A 3 -96.41 -22.24 -11.99
CA LYS A 3 -95.36 -21.49 -11.28
C LYS A 3 -94.45 -22.48 -10.54
N ILE A 4 -93.17 -22.51 -10.90
CA ILE A 4 -92.14 -23.29 -10.23
C ILE A 4 -91.71 -22.52 -8.97
N ASN A 5 -91.70 -23.21 -7.84
CA ASN A 5 -91.52 -22.65 -6.50
C ASN A 5 -90.02 -22.39 -6.22
N ARG A 6 -89.65 -21.14 -5.94
CA ARG A 6 -88.26 -20.62 -5.98
C ARG A 6 -87.68 -20.28 -4.60
N GLN A 7 -88.06 -21.03 -3.56
CA GLN A 7 -87.73 -20.72 -2.15
C GLN A 7 -86.70 -21.66 -1.49
N ARG A 8 -86.00 -22.52 -2.25
CA ARG A 8 -84.98 -23.46 -1.70
C ARG A 8 -83.52 -23.13 -2.01
N GLU A 9 -83.21 -22.03 -2.70
CA GLU A 9 -81.84 -21.70 -3.14
C GLU A 9 -81.11 -20.64 -2.26
N GLN A 10 -81.78 -20.07 -1.25
CA GLN A 10 -81.19 -18.98 -0.45
C GLN A 10 -80.06 -19.43 0.49
N GLY A 11 -80.04 -20.71 0.92
CA GLY A 11 -78.97 -21.23 1.79
C GLY A 11 -77.64 -21.50 1.08
N ILE A 12 -77.69 -21.91 -0.20
CA ILE A 12 -76.49 -22.22 -1.00
C ILE A 12 -75.76 -20.92 -1.40
N ALA A 13 -76.49 -19.85 -1.68
CA ALA A 13 -75.90 -18.54 -1.96
C ALA A 13 -75.09 -17.99 -0.76
N LEU A 14 -75.58 -18.21 0.47
CA LEU A 14 -74.87 -17.84 1.70
C LEU A 14 -73.63 -18.71 1.92
N LEU A 15 -73.71 -20.01 1.68
CA LEU A 15 -72.55 -20.90 1.80
C LEU A 15 -71.46 -20.56 0.77
N LEU A 16 -71.86 -20.26 -0.48
CA LEU A 16 -70.92 -19.83 -1.52
C LEU A 16 -70.29 -18.47 -1.18
N SER A 17 -71.04 -17.52 -0.62
CA SER A 17 -70.48 -16.23 -0.23
C SER A 17 -69.52 -16.35 0.96
N ILE A 18 -69.84 -17.18 1.96
CA ILE A 18 -68.93 -17.48 3.08
C ILE A 18 -67.67 -18.19 2.59
N LEU A 19 -67.80 -19.18 1.70
CA LEU A 19 -66.64 -19.89 1.14
C LEU A 19 -65.74 -18.93 0.32
N CYS A 20 -66.33 -18.06 -0.50
CA CYS A 20 -65.60 -17.03 -1.24
C CYS A 20 -64.91 -16.02 -0.31
N LEU A 21 -65.57 -15.55 0.75
CA LEU A 21 -64.97 -14.65 1.74
C LEU A 21 -63.84 -15.34 2.52
N LEU A 22 -63.98 -16.63 2.83
CA LEU A 22 -62.92 -17.40 3.47
C LEU A 22 -61.69 -17.55 2.57
N LEU A 23 -61.88 -17.78 1.27
CA LEU A 23 -60.78 -17.81 0.30
C LEU A 23 -60.12 -16.43 0.15
N LEU A 24 -60.90 -15.34 0.06
CA LEU A 24 -60.36 -13.98 -0.04
C LEU A 24 -59.57 -13.58 1.21
N THR A 25 -60.05 -13.92 2.41
CA THR A 25 -59.33 -13.67 3.67
C THR A 25 -58.05 -14.49 3.76
N ALA A 26 -58.05 -15.74 3.32
CA ALA A 26 -56.84 -16.57 3.25
C ALA A 26 -55.78 -15.99 2.30
N VAL A 27 -56.19 -15.52 1.12
CA VAL A 27 -55.27 -14.86 0.15
C VAL A 27 -54.75 -13.53 0.70
N ALA A 28 -55.61 -12.71 1.32
CA ALA A 28 -55.20 -11.45 1.94
C ALA A 28 -54.20 -11.65 3.07
N ALA A 29 -54.45 -12.63 3.96
CA ALA A 29 -53.50 -13.00 5.02
C ALA A 29 -52.18 -13.54 4.43
N GLY A 30 -52.25 -14.39 3.39
CA GLY A 30 -51.07 -14.91 2.69
C GLY A 30 -50.18 -13.80 2.12
N MET A 31 -50.76 -12.83 1.42
CA MET A 31 -50.01 -11.67 0.89
C MET A 31 -49.41 -10.81 2.00
N MET A 32 -50.10 -10.63 3.13
CA MET A 32 -49.59 -9.88 4.27
C MET A 32 -48.35 -10.57 4.89
N TYR A 33 -48.40 -11.89 5.09
CA TYR A 33 -47.25 -12.65 5.60
C TYR A 33 -46.07 -12.66 4.62
N LEU A 34 -46.33 -12.77 3.31
CA LEU A 34 -45.29 -12.67 2.28
C LEU A 34 -44.62 -11.29 2.30
N SER A 35 -45.41 -10.21 2.35
CA SER A 35 -44.88 -8.84 2.42
C SER A 35 -44.06 -8.58 3.69
N ALA A 36 -44.51 -9.10 4.84
CA ALA A 36 -43.74 -9.04 6.09
C ALA A 36 -42.42 -9.83 5.98
N THR A 37 -42.45 -10.99 5.33
CA THR A 37 -41.26 -11.83 5.10
C THR A 37 -40.26 -11.14 4.16
N GLU A 38 -40.72 -10.56 3.05
CA GLU A 38 -39.87 -9.78 2.13
C GLU A 38 -39.24 -8.57 2.83
N THR A 39 -40.00 -7.88 3.66
CA THR A 39 -39.49 -6.74 4.44
C THR A 39 -38.41 -7.18 5.42
N ALA A 40 -38.60 -8.32 6.10
CA ALA A 40 -37.62 -8.89 7.01
C ALA A 40 -36.35 -9.36 6.27
N ILE A 41 -36.49 -10.02 5.12
CA ILE A 41 -35.38 -10.44 4.26
C ILE A 41 -34.57 -9.23 3.79
N ASN A 42 -35.25 -8.19 3.29
CA ASN A 42 -34.60 -6.97 2.82
C ASN A 42 -33.88 -6.23 3.97
N GLY A 43 -34.48 -6.21 5.17
CA GLY A 43 -33.84 -5.67 6.37
C GLY A 43 -32.56 -6.42 6.75
N ASN A 44 -32.60 -7.75 6.71
CA ASN A 44 -31.44 -8.59 6.98
C ASN A 44 -30.35 -8.42 5.92
N PHE A 45 -30.71 -8.38 4.64
CA PHE A 45 -29.76 -8.18 3.55
C PHE A 45 -29.02 -6.84 3.67
N LYS A 46 -29.74 -5.73 3.89
CA LYS A 46 -29.13 -4.41 4.09
C LYS A 46 -28.23 -4.36 5.33
N SER A 47 -28.64 -5.02 6.41
CA SER A 47 -27.83 -5.16 7.62
C SER A 47 -26.51 -5.86 7.33
N GLU A 48 -26.58 -6.97 6.60
CA GLU A 48 -25.45 -7.81 6.27
C GLU A 48 -24.47 -7.11 5.31
N GLU A 49 -24.99 -6.35 4.34
CA GLU A 49 -24.21 -5.50 3.46
C GLU A 49 -23.50 -4.37 4.23
N SER A 50 -24.22 -3.70 5.12
CA SER A 50 -23.65 -2.65 5.99
C SER A 50 -22.55 -3.22 6.89
N ALA A 51 -22.78 -4.39 7.48
CA ALA A 51 -21.79 -5.11 8.29
C ALA A 51 -20.55 -5.47 7.47
N TYR A 52 -20.72 -5.90 6.22
CA TYR A 52 -19.60 -6.25 5.35
C TYR A 52 -18.71 -5.03 5.06
N PHE A 53 -19.29 -3.89 4.68
CA PHE A 53 -18.52 -2.67 4.44
C PHE A 53 -17.88 -2.13 5.71
N ALA A 54 -18.57 -2.20 6.85
CA ALA A 54 -18.00 -1.82 8.15
C ALA A 54 -16.79 -2.69 8.54
N ALA A 55 -16.87 -4.02 8.33
CA ALA A 55 -15.76 -4.92 8.58
C ALA A 55 -14.57 -4.62 7.64
N ARG A 56 -14.83 -4.41 6.35
CA ARG A 56 -13.80 -3.97 5.39
C ARG A 56 -13.14 -2.66 5.80
N ALA A 57 -13.92 -1.69 6.26
CA ALA A 57 -13.38 -0.42 6.73
C ALA A 57 -12.43 -0.59 7.93
N GLY A 58 -12.67 -1.58 8.80
CA GLY A 58 -11.72 -1.94 9.86
C GLY A 58 -10.39 -2.47 9.32
N VAL A 59 -10.43 -3.30 8.28
CA VAL A 59 -9.20 -3.78 7.63
C VAL A 59 -8.42 -2.62 6.98
N GLU A 60 -9.11 -1.73 6.26
CA GLU A 60 -8.47 -0.58 5.61
C GLU A 60 -7.92 0.44 6.64
N GLU A 61 -8.60 0.63 7.76
CA GLU A 61 -8.12 1.49 8.84
C GLU A 61 -6.82 0.96 9.47
N VAL A 62 -6.78 -0.34 9.73
CA VAL A 62 -5.57 -1.00 10.21
C VAL A 62 -4.46 -0.93 9.18
N ARG A 63 -4.78 -1.17 7.90
CA ARG A 63 -3.82 -1.07 6.78
C ARG A 63 -3.17 0.33 6.74
N ASP A 64 -3.95 1.39 6.87
CA ASP A 64 -3.43 2.76 6.92
C ASP A 64 -2.52 2.99 8.15
N ARG A 65 -2.93 2.51 9.32
CA ARG A 65 -2.17 2.69 10.56
C ARG A 65 -0.93 1.81 10.67
N ILE A 66 -0.80 0.77 9.86
CA ILE A 66 0.45 0.00 9.76
C ILE A 66 1.59 0.87 9.20
N LEU A 67 1.27 1.91 8.41
CA LEU A 67 2.26 2.81 7.85
C LEU A 67 2.99 3.59 8.96
N PRO A 68 4.33 3.64 8.97
CA PRO A 68 5.09 4.38 9.97
C PRO A 68 4.80 5.89 9.99
N ALA A 69 4.43 6.47 8.85
CA ALA A 69 4.14 7.90 8.71
C ALA A 69 2.76 8.32 9.25
N ASN A 70 1.90 7.37 9.61
CA ASN A 70 0.58 7.66 10.14
C ASN A 70 0.68 8.22 11.57
N ALA A 71 -0.03 9.32 11.87
CA ALA A 71 -0.01 9.93 13.20
C ALA A 71 -0.52 9.00 14.33
N ASN A 72 -1.38 8.03 13.99
CA ASN A 72 -1.92 7.03 14.90
C ASN A 72 -1.32 5.64 14.62
N THR A 73 -0.08 5.58 14.12
CA THR A 73 0.55 4.35 13.68
C THR A 73 0.53 3.26 14.75
N ILE A 74 0.21 2.03 14.32
CA ILE A 74 0.31 0.81 15.12
C ILE A 74 1.55 0.00 14.77
N ASN A 75 2.42 0.51 13.87
CA ASN A 75 3.64 -0.16 13.43
C ASN A 75 4.49 -0.69 14.60
N PRO A 76 4.73 0.08 15.69
CA PRO A 76 5.53 -0.42 16.83
C PRO A 76 4.84 -1.52 17.65
N SER A 77 3.53 -1.70 17.49
CA SER A 77 2.73 -2.70 18.20
C SER A 77 2.49 -3.97 17.38
N LEU A 78 3.01 -4.04 16.15
CA LEU A 78 2.81 -5.20 15.28
C LEU A 78 3.38 -6.48 15.91
N PRO A 79 2.69 -7.62 15.77
CA PRO A 79 3.20 -8.90 16.26
C PRO A 79 4.57 -9.24 15.62
N THR A 80 5.59 -9.45 16.45
CA THR A 80 6.94 -9.85 16.00
C THR A 80 7.18 -11.35 16.11
N ALA A 81 6.21 -12.09 16.65
CA ALA A 81 6.22 -13.53 16.84
C ALA A 81 4.87 -14.12 16.41
N LEU A 82 4.87 -15.39 16.01
CA LEU A 82 3.62 -16.12 15.73
C LEU A 82 2.72 -16.14 16.97
N PRO A 83 1.40 -16.35 16.82
CA PRO A 83 0.46 -16.40 17.95
C PRO A 83 0.81 -17.36 19.08
N THR A 84 1.66 -18.37 18.84
CA THR A 84 2.21 -19.27 19.86
C THR A 84 3.16 -18.57 20.85
N GLY A 85 3.70 -17.40 20.49
CA GLY A 85 4.56 -16.57 21.33
C GLY A 85 3.80 -15.52 22.15
N ALA A 86 4.48 -14.91 23.11
CA ALA A 86 3.92 -13.80 23.89
C ALA A 86 3.62 -12.59 22.98
N GLY A 87 2.41 -12.05 23.09
CA GLY A 87 1.93 -10.93 22.28
C GLY A 87 1.85 -11.23 20.77
N GLY A 88 1.75 -12.52 20.39
CA GLY A 88 1.67 -12.94 18.99
C GLY A 88 0.35 -12.60 18.28
N VAL A 89 -0.64 -12.08 19.02
CA VAL A 89 -1.91 -11.57 18.49
C VAL A 89 -2.10 -10.11 18.91
N LEU A 90 -2.43 -9.23 17.98
CA LEU A 90 -2.77 -7.84 18.27
C LEU A 90 -4.26 -7.61 17.97
N TYR A 91 -5.01 -7.04 18.93
CA TYR A 91 -6.38 -6.59 18.71
C TYR A 91 -6.49 -5.06 18.68
N VAL A 92 -6.95 -4.51 17.57
CA VAL A 92 -7.39 -3.11 17.49
C VAL A 92 -8.87 -3.06 17.86
N LEU A 93 -9.20 -2.38 18.96
CA LEU A 93 -10.54 -2.38 19.54
C LEU A 93 -11.27 -1.07 19.24
N ASN A 94 -12.58 -1.16 19.00
CA ASN A 94 -13.45 -0.02 18.75
C ASN A 94 -14.79 -0.17 19.48
N GLY A 95 -14.94 0.56 20.58
CA GLY A 95 -16.15 0.53 21.40
C GLY A 95 -16.40 -0.81 22.12
N VAL A 96 -15.39 -1.68 22.15
CA VAL A 96 -15.41 -2.98 22.84
C VAL A 96 -14.10 -3.17 23.60
N SER A 97 -14.12 -4.02 24.62
CA SER A 97 -12.96 -4.35 25.45
C SER A 97 -12.47 -5.77 25.20
N ALA A 98 -11.29 -6.10 25.74
CA ALA A 98 -10.81 -7.48 25.74
C ALA A 98 -11.74 -8.46 26.49
N ALA A 99 -12.62 -8.00 27.40
CA ALA A 99 -13.62 -8.87 28.00
C ALA A 99 -14.67 -9.31 26.97
N ASN A 100 -15.06 -8.40 26.06
CA ASN A 100 -16.07 -8.66 25.05
C ASN A 100 -15.60 -9.63 23.96
N ILE A 101 -14.31 -9.65 23.64
CA ILE A 101 -13.76 -10.56 22.62
C ILE A 101 -13.51 -11.97 23.16
N LYS A 102 -13.41 -12.14 24.50
CA LYS A 102 -13.08 -13.41 25.16
C LYS A 102 -14.27 -14.15 25.76
N ASP A 103 -15.38 -13.45 25.99
CA ASP A 103 -16.60 -14.05 26.51
C ASP A 103 -17.41 -14.67 25.37
N ASN A 104 -17.56 -15.99 25.34
CA ASN A 104 -18.28 -16.69 24.27
C ASN A 104 -19.80 -16.41 24.23
N THR A 105 -20.34 -15.72 25.23
CA THR A 105 -21.72 -15.23 25.24
C THR A 105 -21.85 -13.84 24.60
N SER A 106 -20.72 -13.15 24.41
CA SER A 106 -20.67 -11.83 23.79
C SER A 106 -20.92 -11.91 22.29
N PRO A 107 -21.73 -11.02 21.70
CA PRO A 107 -21.86 -10.93 20.24
C PRO A 107 -20.57 -10.48 19.54
N TYR A 108 -19.59 -10.00 20.31
CA TYR A 108 -18.29 -9.52 19.85
C TYR A 108 -17.17 -10.54 20.10
N PHE A 109 -17.51 -11.75 20.56
CA PHE A 109 -16.55 -12.83 20.74
C PHE A 109 -15.78 -13.11 19.44
N ASP A 110 -14.48 -13.36 19.56
CA ASP A 110 -13.67 -13.81 18.45
C ASP A 110 -13.89 -15.30 18.20
N ASP A 111 -14.88 -15.61 17.36
CA ASP A 111 -15.24 -16.97 16.95
C ASP A 111 -14.46 -17.50 15.74
N GLU A 112 -13.36 -16.84 15.34
CA GLU A 112 -12.61 -17.17 14.12
C GLU A 112 -11.15 -17.54 14.37
N LEU A 113 -10.57 -17.20 15.53
CA LEU A 113 -9.14 -17.46 15.82
C LEU A 113 -8.73 -18.93 15.63
N CYS A 114 -9.68 -19.83 15.87
CA CYS A 114 -9.46 -21.26 15.83
C CYS A 114 -9.41 -21.88 14.44
N HIS A 115 -9.71 -21.11 13.40
CA HIS A 115 -9.55 -21.54 12.01
C HIS A 115 -8.22 -21.08 11.41
N ASP A 116 -7.55 -20.13 12.06
CA ASP A 116 -6.31 -19.54 11.55
C ASP A 116 -5.06 -20.27 12.06
N PHE A 117 -5.15 -21.06 13.13
CA PHE A 117 -3.97 -21.68 13.77
C PHE A 117 -4.31 -23.00 14.44
N THR A 118 -3.51 -24.03 14.12
CA THR A 118 -3.60 -25.37 14.72
C THR A 118 -3.45 -25.41 16.24
N ALA A 119 -2.59 -24.55 16.82
CA ALA A 119 -2.43 -24.41 18.27
C ALA A 119 -1.84 -23.06 18.68
N ILE A 120 -2.25 -22.56 19.85
CA ILE A 120 -1.71 -21.37 20.52
C ILE A 120 -1.51 -21.70 22.01
N GLY A 121 -0.26 -21.95 22.41
CA GLY A 121 0.03 -22.42 23.77
C GLY A 121 -0.63 -23.78 24.05
N SER A 122 -1.40 -23.88 25.14
CA SER A 122 -2.19 -25.09 25.46
C SER A 122 -3.56 -25.15 24.77
N TRP A 123 -3.91 -24.13 23.98
CA TRP A 123 -5.16 -24.06 23.23
C TRP A 123 -4.95 -24.64 21.82
N SER A 124 -5.92 -25.40 21.32
CA SER A 124 -5.84 -26.11 20.03
C SER A 124 -7.03 -25.81 19.14
N GLU A 125 -6.81 -25.87 17.84
CA GLU A 125 -7.84 -25.75 16.79
C GLU A 125 -9.02 -26.70 17.01
N SER A 126 -10.19 -26.26 16.53
CA SER A 126 -11.38 -27.09 16.42
C SER A 126 -11.14 -28.16 15.35
N THR A 127 -11.19 -29.44 15.72
CA THR A 127 -10.98 -30.56 14.78
C THR A 127 -12.15 -30.79 13.82
N THR A 128 -13.15 -29.91 13.84
CA THR A 128 -14.38 -30.04 13.04
C THR A 128 -14.58 -28.81 12.18
N THR A 129 -14.77 -29.03 10.87
CA THR A 129 -15.04 -27.96 9.91
C THR A 129 -16.36 -27.26 10.22
N ASN A 130 -16.44 -25.97 9.90
CA ASN A 130 -17.66 -25.16 10.02
C ASN A 130 -18.20 -25.02 11.46
N GLN A 131 -17.31 -24.97 12.46
CA GLN A 131 -17.65 -24.76 13.87
C GLN A 131 -16.99 -23.51 14.40
N ARG A 132 -17.81 -22.60 14.96
CA ARG A 132 -17.34 -21.39 15.64
C ARG A 132 -16.41 -21.75 16.80
N CYS A 133 -15.41 -20.92 17.03
CA CYS A 133 -14.62 -21.06 18.25
C CYS A 133 -15.52 -20.87 19.47
N THR A 134 -15.30 -21.68 20.51
CA THR A 134 -16.06 -21.64 21.77
C THR A 134 -15.20 -21.19 22.95
N THR A 135 -13.88 -21.23 22.76
CA THR A 135 -12.86 -20.83 23.72
C THR A 135 -11.70 -20.15 22.98
N LEU A 136 -10.99 -19.27 23.67
CA LEU A 136 -9.74 -18.67 23.24
C LEU A 136 -8.61 -19.11 24.18
N PRO A 137 -7.33 -18.89 23.82
CA PRO A 137 -6.22 -19.19 24.71
C PRO A 137 -6.39 -18.53 26.08
N SER A 138 -6.10 -19.29 27.14
CA SER A 138 -6.20 -18.80 28.51
C SER A 138 -5.10 -17.78 28.84
N GLY A 139 -5.36 -16.89 29.80
CA GLY A 139 -4.42 -15.86 30.22
C GLY A 139 -4.47 -14.60 29.36
N THR A 140 -3.49 -13.70 29.56
CA THR A 140 -3.44 -12.38 28.91
C THR A 140 -2.12 -12.10 28.19
N THR A 141 -1.18 -13.04 28.20
CA THR A 141 0.17 -12.85 27.64
C THR A 141 0.25 -13.14 26.15
N TRP A 142 -0.74 -13.85 25.58
CA TRP A 142 -0.74 -14.25 24.16
C TRP A 142 -1.22 -13.13 23.23
N TYR A 143 -1.93 -12.13 23.75
CA TYR A 143 -2.44 -11.00 22.97
C TYR A 143 -2.02 -9.65 23.54
N THR A 144 -2.01 -8.65 22.67
CA THR A 144 -1.92 -7.23 23.00
C THR A 144 -3.11 -6.50 22.39
N CYS A 145 -3.32 -5.24 22.78
CA CYS A 145 -4.40 -4.43 22.20
C CYS A 145 -3.93 -3.03 21.82
N VAL A 146 -4.69 -2.41 20.93
CA VAL A 146 -4.70 -0.98 20.68
C VAL A 146 -6.12 -0.49 20.99
N PRO A 147 -6.30 0.35 22.02
CA PRO A 147 -5.29 0.92 22.90
C PRO A 147 -4.63 -0.14 23.80
N ASN A 148 -3.41 0.13 24.26
CA ASN A 148 -2.60 -0.79 25.08
C ASN A 148 -3.25 -1.20 26.41
N THR A 149 -4.24 -0.43 26.88
CA THR A 149 -5.04 -0.74 28.07
C THR A 149 -6.04 -1.87 27.85
N CYS A 150 -6.28 -2.30 26.60
CA CYS A 150 -7.30 -3.30 26.23
C CYS A 150 -8.72 -2.94 26.72
N SER A 151 -8.96 -1.68 27.04
CA SER A 151 -10.25 -1.15 27.50
C SER A 151 -11.16 -0.83 26.33
N ALA A 152 -12.47 -0.71 26.59
CA ALA A 152 -13.41 -0.16 25.62
C ALA A 152 -13.07 1.30 25.35
N SER A 153 -12.21 1.53 24.36
CA SER A 153 -12.01 2.85 23.79
C SER A 153 -12.55 2.86 22.36
N ASN A 154 -12.90 4.06 21.97
CA ASN A 154 -13.23 4.39 20.61
C ASN A 154 -11.96 4.33 19.73
N SER A 155 -12.09 3.89 18.48
CA SER A 155 -10.99 3.92 17.52
C SER A 155 -10.49 5.35 17.28
N ALA A 156 -9.29 5.50 16.69
CA ALA A 156 -8.72 6.80 16.36
C ALA A 156 -9.63 7.66 15.46
N TYR A 157 -10.59 7.04 14.77
CA TYR A 157 -11.53 7.68 13.85
C TYR A 157 -12.95 7.82 14.40
N ALA A 158 -13.18 7.48 15.67
CA ALA A 158 -14.52 7.54 16.25
C ALA A 158 -15.09 8.96 16.42
N THR A 159 -14.22 9.99 16.42
CA THR A 159 -14.64 11.40 16.41
C THR A 159 -14.71 12.00 15.01
N SER A 160 -14.48 11.20 13.96
CA SER A 160 -14.63 11.65 12.58
C SER A 160 -16.10 11.85 12.22
N ALA A 161 -16.37 12.61 11.15
CA ALA A 161 -17.73 12.88 10.68
C ALA A 161 -18.51 11.58 10.33
N PHE A 162 -17.78 10.50 10.03
CA PHE A 162 -18.32 9.18 9.70
C PHE A 162 -17.54 8.10 10.47
N PRO A 163 -17.90 7.83 11.74
CA PRO A 163 -17.18 6.87 12.55
C PRO A 163 -17.28 5.47 11.95
N LEU A 164 -16.15 4.76 11.96
CA LEU A 164 -16.10 3.38 11.47
C LEU A 164 -16.81 2.45 12.46
N GLU A 165 -17.64 1.55 11.95
CA GLU A 165 -18.53 0.71 12.78
C GLU A 165 -17.98 -0.70 13.08
N TYR A 166 -16.76 -1.03 12.65
CA TYR A 166 -16.09 -2.26 13.08
C TYR A 166 -15.98 -2.31 14.61
N LYS A 167 -15.89 -3.51 15.18
CA LYS A 167 -15.78 -3.72 16.64
C LYS A 167 -14.37 -4.09 17.05
N TRP A 168 -13.77 -5.03 16.35
CA TRP A 168 -12.36 -5.34 16.53
C TRP A 168 -11.72 -5.74 15.22
N VAL A 169 -10.41 -5.54 15.15
CA VAL A 169 -9.54 -6.07 14.10
C VAL A 169 -8.41 -6.83 14.76
N ARG A 170 -8.24 -8.09 14.39
CA ARG A 170 -7.16 -8.96 14.83
C ARG A 170 -6.06 -8.96 13.79
N LEU A 171 -4.82 -8.73 14.21
CA LEU A 171 -3.63 -8.93 13.42
C LEU A 171 -2.81 -10.08 14.00
N THR A 172 -2.40 -11.00 13.14
CA THR A 172 -1.46 -12.08 13.47
C THR A 172 -0.43 -12.20 12.35
N LEU A 173 0.76 -12.73 12.65
CA LEU A 173 1.65 -13.20 11.60
C LEU A 173 1.06 -14.46 10.96
N LYS A 174 1.09 -14.52 9.63
CA LYS A 174 0.69 -15.71 8.89
C LYS A 174 1.70 -16.83 9.14
N SER A 175 1.24 -17.99 9.61
CA SER A 175 2.01 -19.23 9.55
C SER A 175 1.71 -19.98 8.26
N ASN A 176 2.62 -20.86 7.86
CA ASN A 176 2.49 -21.65 6.65
C ASN A 176 1.17 -22.43 6.60
N ASN A 177 0.69 -22.91 7.74
CA ASN A 177 -0.55 -23.66 7.89
C ASN A 177 -1.74 -22.82 8.41
N SER A 178 -1.69 -21.49 8.31
CA SER A 178 -2.79 -20.63 8.79
C SER A 178 -4.05 -20.65 7.94
N THR A 179 -3.99 -21.24 6.74
CA THR A 179 -5.14 -21.37 5.85
C THR A 179 -5.32 -22.84 5.46
N ALA A 180 -6.42 -23.16 4.79
CA ALA A 180 -6.69 -24.51 4.30
C ALA A 180 -5.57 -25.07 3.39
N TYR A 181 -4.76 -24.20 2.78
CA TYR A 181 -3.64 -24.59 1.92
C TYR A 181 -2.33 -24.08 2.48
N ALA A 182 -1.39 -25.00 2.69
CA ALA A 182 -0.04 -24.65 3.12
C ALA A 182 0.69 -23.89 2.02
N VAL A 183 1.35 -22.79 2.37
CA VAL A 183 2.09 -21.93 1.40
C VAL A 183 3.18 -22.71 0.67
N ASN A 184 3.90 -23.59 1.38
CA ASN A 184 4.91 -24.47 0.79
C ASN A 184 4.38 -25.85 0.37
N GLY A 185 3.08 -26.09 0.48
CA GLY A 185 2.45 -27.39 0.20
C GLY A 185 2.61 -28.45 1.30
N ASN A 186 3.31 -28.17 2.41
CA ASN A 186 3.49 -29.06 3.54
C ASN A 186 2.80 -28.49 4.80
N SER A 187 1.62 -29.00 5.15
CA SER A 187 0.84 -28.52 6.30
C SER A 187 1.44 -28.83 7.67
N ALA A 188 2.49 -29.66 7.74
CA ALA A 188 3.23 -29.91 8.98
C ALA A 188 4.14 -28.73 9.38
N ASP A 189 4.54 -27.88 8.42
CA ASP A 189 5.37 -26.72 8.72
C ASP A 189 4.52 -25.60 9.31
N THR A 190 4.93 -25.09 10.47
CA THR A 190 4.24 -24.00 11.19
C THR A 190 5.04 -22.71 11.18
N PHE A 191 5.99 -22.57 10.26
CA PHE A 191 6.90 -21.43 10.21
C PHE A 191 6.20 -20.18 9.65
N PRO A 192 6.68 -18.98 10.01
CA PRO A 192 6.17 -17.74 9.45
C PRO A 192 6.30 -17.63 7.93
N VAL A 193 5.37 -16.91 7.32
CA VAL A 193 5.31 -16.62 5.90
C VAL A 193 5.77 -15.18 5.62
N CYS A 194 6.55 -15.01 4.56
CA CYS A 194 7.00 -13.73 4.05
C CYS A 194 6.56 -13.52 2.60
N TRP A 195 6.40 -12.27 2.17
CA TRP A 195 6.10 -11.88 0.79
C TRP A 195 7.37 -11.37 0.12
N ASN A 196 7.78 -11.96 -1.01
CA ASN A 196 9.00 -11.55 -1.73
C ASN A 196 8.76 -10.54 -2.87
N GLY A 197 7.54 -10.00 -2.98
CA GLY A 197 7.10 -9.12 -4.07
C GLY A 197 6.44 -9.84 -5.25
N THR A 198 6.59 -11.17 -5.35
CA THR A 198 6.00 -12.00 -6.42
C THR A 198 5.18 -13.16 -5.88
N SER A 199 5.66 -13.82 -4.82
CA SER A 199 5.01 -14.96 -4.17
C SER A 199 5.24 -14.94 -2.66
N GLU A 200 4.37 -15.64 -1.95
CA GLU A 200 4.60 -15.98 -0.56
C GLU A 200 5.65 -17.08 -0.45
N VAL A 201 6.48 -16.99 0.58
CA VAL A 201 7.58 -17.91 0.85
C VAL A 201 7.65 -18.19 2.35
N VAL A 202 7.87 -19.46 2.69
CA VAL A 202 7.97 -19.89 4.09
C VAL A 202 9.40 -19.71 4.58
N THR A 203 9.56 -19.20 5.78
CA THR A 203 10.88 -19.09 6.45
C THR A 203 11.38 -20.46 6.91
N THR A 204 12.68 -20.58 7.21
CA THR A 204 13.25 -21.81 7.79
C THR A 204 12.99 -21.95 9.29
N GLY A 205 12.27 -21.00 9.91
CA GLY A 205 12.13 -20.87 11.35
C GLY A 205 13.43 -20.45 12.06
N GLY A 206 13.31 -20.18 13.35
CA GLY A 206 14.46 -19.84 14.22
C GLY A 206 14.11 -18.83 15.30
N PRO A 207 15.06 -18.51 16.21
CA PRO A 207 14.85 -17.58 17.32
C PRO A 207 14.88 -16.11 16.90
N LEU A 208 15.19 -15.82 15.63
CA LEU A 208 15.29 -14.46 15.12
C LEU A 208 13.91 -13.80 15.02
N PRO A 209 13.80 -12.47 15.19
CA PRO A 209 12.56 -11.75 14.88
C PRO A 209 12.11 -12.00 13.45
N ILE A 210 10.80 -12.01 13.21
CA ILE A 210 10.25 -12.28 11.87
C ILE A 210 10.79 -11.33 10.79
N THR A 211 10.98 -10.05 11.14
CA THR A 211 11.54 -9.06 10.24
C THR A 211 12.94 -9.45 9.77
N THR A 212 13.78 -9.98 10.65
CA THR A 212 15.10 -10.51 10.31
C THR A 212 15.02 -11.80 9.50
N GLN A 213 14.09 -12.70 9.83
CA GLN A 213 13.89 -13.94 9.08
C GLN A 213 13.51 -13.65 7.62
N CYS A 214 12.54 -12.75 7.40
CA CYS A 214 12.13 -12.34 6.06
C CYS A 214 13.23 -11.56 5.31
N ALA A 215 13.99 -10.71 6.01
CA ALA A 215 15.10 -9.96 5.40
C ALA A 215 16.26 -10.86 4.93
N ASN A 216 16.45 -12.02 5.58
CA ASN A 216 17.48 -12.99 5.22
C ASN A 216 17.12 -13.86 4.00
N LEU A 217 15.84 -13.88 3.59
CA LEU A 217 15.43 -14.59 2.38
C LEU A 217 16.03 -13.94 1.12
N LYS A 218 16.19 -14.76 0.07
CA LYS A 218 16.65 -14.34 -1.25
C LYS A 218 15.62 -14.79 -2.29
N PRO A 219 14.84 -13.87 -2.90
CA PRO A 219 14.84 -12.40 -2.73
C PRO A 219 14.44 -11.93 -1.32
N VAL A 220 14.84 -10.70 -0.95
CA VAL A 220 14.45 -10.07 0.32
C VAL A 220 12.92 -9.99 0.39
N ALA A 221 12.37 -10.37 1.53
CA ALA A 221 10.94 -10.45 1.75
C ALA A 221 10.53 -9.65 2.99
N THR A 222 9.23 -9.42 3.12
CA THR A 222 8.59 -8.75 4.26
C THR A 222 7.60 -9.69 4.95
N PRO A 223 7.33 -9.52 6.26
CA PRO A 223 6.36 -10.36 6.96
C PRO A 223 4.94 -10.23 6.36
N VAL A 224 4.22 -11.35 6.28
CA VAL A 224 2.80 -11.36 5.95
C VAL A 224 1.96 -11.40 7.22
N TYR A 225 1.00 -10.48 7.33
CA TYR A 225 0.04 -10.43 8.42
C TYR A 225 -1.35 -10.88 7.94
N LEU A 226 -2.03 -11.68 8.75
CA LEU A 226 -3.46 -11.94 8.61
C LEU A 226 -4.22 -10.88 9.41
N VAL A 227 -5.11 -10.18 8.73
CA VAL A 227 -5.93 -9.11 9.30
C VAL A 227 -7.40 -9.53 9.22
N THR A 228 -7.97 -9.87 10.37
CA THR A 228 -9.36 -10.31 10.50
C THR A 228 -10.18 -9.24 11.22
N ALA A 229 -11.19 -8.67 10.58
CA ALA A 229 -12.04 -7.63 11.14
C ALA A 229 -13.48 -8.11 11.34
N LEU A 230 -14.05 -7.79 12.49
CA LEU A 230 -15.46 -8.02 12.80
C LEU A 230 -16.25 -6.71 12.81
N ALA A 231 -17.42 -6.73 12.19
CA ALA A 231 -18.45 -5.72 12.40
C ALA A 231 -19.78 -6.34 12.84
N VAL A 232 -20.45 -5.65 13.75
CA VAL A 232 -21.77 -6.03 14.27
C VAL A 232 -22.67 -4.81 14.26
N MET A 233 -23.73 -4.88 13.46
CA MET A 233 -24.73 -3.81 13.28
C MET A 233 -25.78 -3.84 14.41
N PRO A 234 -26.49 -2.72 14.69
CA PRO A 234 -27.50 -2.65 15.75
C PRO A 234 -28.64 -3.68 15.61
N ASN A 235 -29.00 -4.03 14.39
CA ASN A 235 -29.98 -5.07 14.06
C ASN A 235 -29.37 -6.48 13.97
N ARG A 236 -28.18 -6.68 14.57
CA ARG A 236 -27.46 -7.96 14.72
C ARG A 236 -26.90 -8.56 13.43
N GLY A 237 -26.85 -7.82 12.32
CA GLY A 237 -26.02 -8.20 11.18
C GLY A 237 -24.57 -8.34 11.62
N LYS A 238 -23.98 -9.51 11.39
CA LYS A 238 -22.61 -9.84 11.79
C LYS A 238 -21.83 -10.24 10.54
N ARG A 239 -20.70 -9.61 10.30
CA ARG A 239 -19.76 -10.00 9.22
C ARG A 239 -18.33 -9.96 9.72
N VAL A 240 -17.59 -10.97 9.32
CA VAL A 240 -16.14 -11.04 9.46
C VAL A 240 -15.54 -10.95 8.06
N VAL A 241 -14.45 -10.21 7.94
CA VAL A 241 -13.62 -10.15 6.73
C VAL A 241 -12.19 -10.43 7.14
N GLN A 242 -11.51 -11.31 6.41
CA GLN A 242 -10.09 -11.57 6.58
C GLN A 242 -9.34 -11.19 5.30
N GLN A 243 -8.19 -10.55 5.45
CA GLN A 243 -7.28 -10.22 4.37
C GLN A 243 -5.84 -10.44 4.80
N GLU A 244 -4.98 -10.70 3.82
CA GLU A 244 -3.55 -10.80 4.03
C GLU A 244 -2.91 -9.49 3.60
N ILE A 245 -2.03 -8.96 4.45
CA ILE A 245 -1.34 -7.70 4.21
C ILE A 245 0.16 -7.93 4.39
N ALA A 246 0.92 -7.52 3.40
CA ALA A 246 2.36 -7.40 3.48
C ALA A 246 2.76 -6.06 2.89
N GLU A 247 3.80 -5.47 3.46
CA GLU A 247 4.49 -4.38 2.77
C GLU A 247 5.13 -4.95 1.50
N THR A 248 4.99 -4.32 0.35
CA THR A 248 5.79 -4.71 -0.81
C THR A 248 7.25 -4.60 -0.37
N PRO A 249 8.06 -5.67 -0.43
CA PRO A 249 9.46 -5.55 -0.10
C PRO A 249 9.99 -4.38 -0.88
N THR A 250 10.70 -3.49 -0.21
CA THR A 250 11.59 -2.59 -0.91
C THR A 250 12.60 -3.51 -1.59
N GLY A 251 12.25 -4.05 -2.77
CA GLY A 251 13.16 -4.78 -3.61
C GLY A 251 14.24 -3.77 -3.84
N THR A 252 15.39 -3.96 -3.17
CA THR A 252 16.43 -2.95 -2.90
C THR A 252 16.21 -1.76 -3.79
N LEU A 253 15.45 -0.75 -3.31
CA LEU A 253 15.25 0.47 -4.08
C LEU A 253 16.66 0.90 -4.42
N PRO A 254 17.01 0.96 -5.70
CA PRO A 254 18.39 0.70 -6.02
C PRO A 254 19.18 2.00 -5.86
N GLY A 255 19.47 2.31 -4.60
CA GLY A 255 20.03 3.57 -4.14
C GLY A 255 19.14 4.80 -4.39
N GLY A 256 19.67 5.97 -4.03
CA GLY A 256 19.08 7.27 -4.35
C GLY A 256 19.13 7.64 -5.84
N LEU A 257 19.92 6.92 -6.65
CA LEU A 257 19.99 7.07 -8.10
C LEU A 257 20.20 5.71 -8.78
N PHE A 258 19.42 5.43 -9.83
CA PHE A 258 19.55 4.18 -10.59
C PHE A 258 19.38 4.32 -12.08
N ALA A 259 20.18 3.57 -12.85
CA ALA A 259 20.01 3.44 -14.30
C ALA A 259 19.56 2.02 -14.69
N THR A 260 18.47 1.92 -15.45
CA THR A 260 17.95 0.62 -15.92
C THR A 260 18.64 0.11 -17.20
N GLY A 261 19.49 0.91 -17.84
CA GLY A 261 20.24 0.49 -19.02
C GLY A 261 21.23 -0.62 -18.70
N THR A 262 21.35 -1.64 -19.57
CA THR A 262 22.19 -2.83 -19.36
C THR A 262 23.59 -2.72 -20.00
N GLY A 263 23.84 -1.65 -20.76
CA GLY A 263 25.05 -1.47 -21.55
C GLY A 263 26.18 -0.74 -20.82
N CYS A 264 27.21 -0.40 -21.59
CA CYS A 264 28.28 0.49 -21.14
C CYS A 264 27.83 1.96 -21.19
N GLY A 265 28.25 2.76 -20.21
CA GLY A 265 27.77 4.11 -19.99
C GLY A 265 26.35 4.18 -19.40
N ALA A 266 25.86 3.11 -18.76
CA ALA A 266 24.49 3.07 -18.26
C ALA A 266 24.22 4.12 -17.18
N LEU A 267 25.15 4.28 -16.21
CA LEU A 267 25.15 5.40 -15.26
C LEU A 267 26.51 6.09 -15.29
N ASN A 268 26.51 7.42 -15.30
CA ASN A 268 27.73 8.20 -15.38
C ASN A 268 27.73 9.33 -14.34
N ILE A 269 28.66 9.27 -13.39
CA ILE A 269 28.83 10.28 -12.34
C ILE A 269 30.22 10.87 -12.52
N GLN A 270 30.28 12.12 -12.97
CA GLN A 270 31.54 12.77 -13.36
C GLN A 270 31.75 14.15 -12.73
N GLY A 271 32.99 14.62 -12.79
CA GLY A 271 33.38 15.97 -12.37
C GLY A 271 33.44 16.09 -10.85
N ASN A 272 32.59 16.96 -10.30
CA ASN A 272 32.47 17.21 -8.86
C ASN A 272 31.11 16.72 -8.31
N ALA A 273 30.45 15.80 -9.01
CA ALA A 273 29.17 15.26 -8.58
C ALA A 273 29.32 14.41 -7.31
N ALA A 274 28.44 14.62 -6.33
CA ALA A 274 28.42 13.83 -5.11
C ALA A 274 27.00 13.37 -4.77
N THR A 275 26.86 12.14 -4.29
CA THR A 275 25.61 11.63 -3.69
C THR A 275 25.74 11.60 -2.17
N GLY A 276 24.63 11.63 -1.45
CA GLY A 276 24.59 11.53 0.01
C GLY A 276 23.16 11.32 0.48
N SER A 277 22.97 11.28 1.80
CA SER A 277 21.64 11.15 2.39
C SER A 277 21.40 12.25 3.42
N TYR A 278 20.13 12.56 3.66
CA TYR A 278 19.68 13.43 4.73
C TYR A 278 18.26 13.05 5.11
N ASN A 279 17.82 13.39 6.32
CA ASN A 279 16.47 13.11 6.77
C ASN A 279 15.63 14.40 6.75
N SER A 280 14.78 14.57 5.73
CA SER A 280 13.97 15.78 5.59
C SER A 280 13.04 16.05 6.79
N SER A 281 12.65 15.03 7.56
CA SER A 281 11.78 15.20 8.74
C SER A 281 12.48 15.85 9.95
N THR A 282 13.81 15.86 10.01
CA THR A 282 14.56 16.46 11.12
C THR A 282 15.10 17.84 10.80
N GLU A 283 14.82 18.36 9.61
CA GLU A 283 15.20 19.71 9.19
C GLU A 283 14.11 20.71 9.63
N SER A 284 14.45 21.66 10.50
CA SER A 284 13.47 22.62 11.04
C SER A 284 13.02 23.69 10.03
N SER A 285 13.83 23.92 8.98
CA SER A 285 13.54 24.87 7.90
C SER A 285 14.38 24.52 6.67
N PRO A 286 13.87 24.66 5.43
CA PRO A 286 14.64 24.33 4.24
C PRO A 286 15.98 25.10 4.18
N SER A 287 17.10 24.38 4.21
CA SER A 287 18.47 24.90 4.08
C SER A 287 19.22 24.20 2.94
N TYR A 288 20.17 24.87 2.29
CA TYR A 288 20.99 24.29 1.23
C TYR A 288 22.49 24.55 1.48
N PRO A 289 23.33 23.51 1.64
CA PRO A 289 22.94 22.10 1.78
C PRO A 289 22.13 21.85 3.08
N PRO A 290 21.37 20.73 3.18
CA PRO A 290 20.67 20.36 4.42
C PRO A 290 21.63 20.27 5.61
N THR A 291 21.24 20.79 6.78
CA THR A 291 22.11 20.83 7.96
C THR A 291 22.44 19.45 8.52
N ASN A 292 21.57 18.48 8.27
CA ASN A 292 21.67 17.09 8.72
C ASN A 292 22.16 16.14 7.62
N GLN A 293 22.81 16.65 6.57
CA GLN A 293 23.40 15.83 5.53
C GLN A 293 24.48 14.91 6.10
N VAL A 294 24.43 13.64 5.70
CA VAL A 294 25.44 12.64 6.02
C VAL A 294 26.12 12.16 4.73
N ASN A 295 27.44 12.00 4.80
CA ASN A 295 28.25 11.40 3.74
C ASN A 295 28.15 9.87 3.78
N SER A 296 26.92 9.36 3.80
CA SER A 296 26.57 7.94 3.78
C SER A 296 25.14 7.77 3.25
N GLY A 297 24.77 6.58 2.77
CA GLY A 297 23.41 6.28 2.31
C GLY A 297 23.01 6.95 0.99
N GLY A 298 23.95 7.61 0.31
CA GLY A 298 23.81 8.07 -1.08
C GLY A 298 24.07 6.93 -2.07
N ASP A 299 23.47 5.76 -1.83
CA ASP A 299 23.69 4.57 -2.64
C ASP A 299 23.28 4.84 -4.09
N VAL A 300 23.94 4.20 -5.05
CA VAL A 300 23.54 4.27 -6.47
C VAL A 300 23.58 2.88 -7.11
N GLY A 301 22.87 2.69 -8.20
CA GLY A 301 22.99 1.45 -8.95
C GLY A 301 22.75 1.54 -10.44
N SER A 302 23.02 0.44 -11.13
CA SER A 302 22.77 0.30 -12.56
C SER A 302 22.54 -1.15 -12.97
N ASN A 303 21.66 -1.40 -13.94
CA ASN A 303 21.60 -2.71 -14.60
C ASN A 303 22.84 -2.96 -15.49
N GLY A 304 23.54 -1.91 -15.89
CA GLY A 304 24.76 -1.95 -16.70
C GLY A 304 25.96 -1.53 -15.86
N ASN A 305 26.97 -0.95 -16.50
CA ASN A 305 28.12 -0.43 -15.75
C ASN A 305 27.81 0.93 -15.10
N ILE A 306 28.60 1.26 -14.08
CA ILE A 306 28.64 2.59 -13.46
C ILE A 306 29.99 3.20 -13.79
N SER A 307 29.99 4.35 -14.45
CA SER A 307 31.16 5.14 -14.77
C SER A 307 31.34 6.26 -13.74
N LEU A 308 32.47 6.25 -13.03
CA LEU A 308 32.87 7.25 -12.04
C LEU A 308 34.12 7.96 -12.54
N GLY A 309 34.08 9.29 -12.67
CA GLY A 309 35.20 10.06 -13.22
C GLY A 309 35.35 11.47 -12.64
N GLY A 310 36.55 12.02 -12.74
CA GLY A 310 36.87 13.35 -12.20
C GLY A 310 37.70 13.31 -10.92
N SER A 311 38.15 14.47 -10.45
CA SER A 311 39.02 14.57 -9.27
C SER A 311 38.25 14.43 -7.95
N SER A 312 36.95 14.72 -7.94
CA SER A 312 36.16 14.86 -6.70
C SER A 312 34.80 14.17 -6.75
N ALA A 313 34.52 13.36 -7.78
CA ALA A 313 33.24 12.67 -7.87
C ALA A 313 33.11 11.63 -6.73
N ALA A 314 32.04 11.70 -5.95
CA ALA A 314 31.91 10.90 -4.74
C ALA A 314 30.52 10.26 -4.62
N VAL A 315 30.45 8.94 -4.69
CA VAL A 315 29.27 8.23 -4.22
C VAL A 315 29.42 8.02 -2.71
N ASN A 316 28.81 8.87 -1.89
CA ASN A 316 28.84 8.67 -0.43
C ASN A 316 27.83 7.60 -0.01
N GLY A 317 28.04 6.39 -0.51
CA GLY A 317 27.18 5.23 -0.37
C GLY A 317 27.78 4.02 -1.09
N ASN A 318 27.00 2.96 -1.17
CA ASN A 318 27.32 1.74 -1.90
C ASN A 318 26.90 1.86 -3.37
N ILE A 319 27.61 1.14 -4.24
CA ILE A 319 27.24 0.98 -5.64
C ILE A 319 26.75 -0.44 -5.90
N SER A 320 25.69 -0.60 -6.69
CA SER A 320 25.17 -1.91 -7.10
C SER A 320 25.08 -2.03 -8.63
N THR A 321 25.55 -3.15 -9.18
CA THR A 321 25.47 -3.41 -10.62
C THR A 321 25.12 -4.86 -10.90
N ALA A 322 24.36 -5.10 -11.97
CA ALA A 322 24.11 -6.47 -12.45
C ALA A 322 25.36 -7.11 -13.09
N LEU A 323 26.38 -6.30 -13.43
CA LEU A 323 27.68 -6.76 -13.89
C LEU A 323 28.60 -7.14 -12.72
N ALA A 324 29.82 -7.61 -13.01
CA ALA A 324 30.81 -7.90 -11.98
C ALA A 324 31.22 -6.63 -11.21
N ALA A 325 31.37 -6.70 -9.88
CA ALA A 325 31.83 -5.59 -9.04
C ALA A 325 33.34 -5.30 -9.15
N THR A 326 33.94 -5.59 -10.30
CA THR A 326 35.35 -5.32 -10.58
C THR A 326 35.50 -3.97 -11.26
N VAL A 327 36.63 -3.31 -10.98
CA VAL A 327 37.00 -2.05 -11.61
C VAL A 327 37.79 -2.33 -12.89
N GLY A 328 37.37 -1.75 -14.00
CA GLY A 328 38.06 -1.85 -15.29
C GLY A 328 37.16 -1.43 -16.45
N SER A 329 37.54 -1.79 -17.67
CA SER A 329 36.71 -1.48 -18.84
C SER A 329 35.47 -2.37 -18.90
N CYS A 330 34.31 -1.74 -19.12
CA CYS A 330 33.08 -2.41 -19.52
C CYS A 330 33.27 -3.07 -20.90
N PRO A 331 32.68 -4.25 -21.21
CA PRO A 331 31.62 -4.96 -20.47
C PRO A 331 32.08 -5.98 -19.42
N GLY A 332 33.38 -6.29 -19.35
CA GLY A 332 33.88 -7.29 -18.37
C GLY A 332 33.85 -6.82 -16.92
N ASN A 333 33.65 -5.52 -16.70
CA ASN A 333 33.66 -4.86 -15.40
C ASN A 333 32.40 -4.00 -15.27
N GLY A 334 31.73 -4.09 -14.12
CA GLY A 334 30.58 -3.27 -13.80
C GLY A 334 30.92 -1.86 -13.34
N ILE A 335 32.20 -1.57 -13.08
CA ILE A 335 32.66 -0.26 -12.58
C ILE A 335 33.78 0.25 -13.48
N SER A 336 33.55 1.38 -14.13
CA SER A 336 34.59 2.14 -14.85
C SER A 336 35.01 3.31 -13.96
N LYS A 337 36.22 3.28 -13.40
CA LYS A 337 36.70 4.31 -12.48
C LYS A 337 37.88 5.08 -13.09
N SER A 338 37.84 6.41 -13.00
CA SER A 338 38.94 7.29 -13.42
C SER A 338 39.13 8.46 -12.44
N GLY A 339 40.35 9.00 -12.37
CA GLY A 339 40.66 10.12 -11.47
C GLY A 339 40.61 9.77 -9.99
N GLY A 340 40.12 10.73 -9.18
CA GLY A 340 40.04 10.66 -7.72
C GLY A 340 38.69 10.18 -7.18
N ALA A 341 37.83 9.63 -8.04
CA ALA A 341 36.46 9.30 -7.64
C ALA A 341 36.37 8.29 -6.48
N THR A 342 35.35 8.37 -5.64
CA THR A 342 35.19 7.49 -4.46
C THR A 342 33.80 6.84 -4.40
N TYR A 343 33.74 5.70 -3.72
CA TYR A 343 32.52 4.99 -3.31
C TYR A 343 32.83 4.15 -2.06
N THR A 344 31.81 3.77 -1.29
CA THR A 344 31.98 3.04 -0.02
C THR A 344 32.25 1.54 -0.24
N ALA A 345 31.32 0.86 -0.91
CA ALA A 345 31.44 -0.55 -1.27
C ALA A 345 30.73 -0.81 -2.60
N ALA A 346 31.04 -1.95 -3.23
CA ALA A 346 30.42 -2.35 -4.48
C ALA A 346 29.79 -3.74 -4.38
N THR A 347 28.58 -3.88 -4.92
CA THR A 347 27.87 -5.15 -5.07
C THR A 347 27.71 -5.46 -6.55
N GLY A 348 28.10 -6.67 -6.96
CA GLY A 348 28.02 -7.14 -8.33
C GLY A 348 27.01 -8.28 -8.44
N ALA A 349 26.62 -8.62 -9.67
CA ALA A 349 25.55 -9.58 -9.94
C ALA A 349 24.26 -9.24 -9.17
N ALA A 350 24.00 -7.94 -8.97
CA ALA A 350 22.75 -7.49 -8.39
C ALA A 350 21.57 -7.87 -9.31
N PRO A 351 20.38 -8.17 -8.74
CA PRO A 351 19.19 -8.43 -9.54
C PRO A 351 18.91 -7.25 -10.49
N VAL A 352 18.54 -7.57 -11.74
CA VAL A 352 18.13 -6.56 -12.72
C VAL A 352 16.86 -5.88 -12.22
N TYR A 353 16.89 -4.56 -12.13
CA TYR A 353 15.74 -3.75 -11.75
C TYR A 353 15.00 -3.26 -13.00
N THR A 354 13.72 -3.58 -13.10
CA THR A 354 12.83 -3.09 -14.15
C THR A 354 11.87 -2.06 -13.57
N ALA A 355 12.07 -0.80 -13.93
CA ALA A 355 11.15 0.26 -13.53
C ALA A 355 9.81 0.14 -14.28
N PRO A 356 8.66 0.34 -13.62
CA PRO A 356 7.39 0.51 -14.31
C PRO A 356 7.48 1.69 -15.27
N VAL A 357 7.05 1.51 -16.52
CA VAL A 357 7.01 2.60 -17.50
C VAL A 357 5.84 3.52 -17.15
N PRO A 358 6.07 4.82 -16.86
CA PRO A 358 4.98 5.75 -16.62
C PRO A 358 4.08 5.85 -17.86
N PRO A 359 2.75 5.92 -17.69
CA PRO A 359 1.84 6.21 -18.80
C PRO A 359 2.21 7.52 -19.49
N ALA A 360 2.05 7.56 -20.82
CA ALA A 360 2.21 8.80 -21.56
C ALA A 360 1.22 9.87 -21.06
N PRO A 361 1.58 11.16 -21.08
CA PRO A 361 0.68 12.21 -20.62
C PRO A 361 -0.61 12.25 -21.44
N ASN A 362 -1.75 12.42 -20.77
CA ASN A 362 -3.06 12.55 -21.40
C ASN A 362 -3.81 13.79 -20.86
N PRO A 363 -4.15 14.78 -21.71
CA PRO A 363 -3.84 14.86 -23.13
C PRO A 363 -2.35 15.08 -23.39
N LEU A 364 -1.88 14.70 -24.58
CA LEU A 364 -0.52 14.97 -25.01
C LEU A 364 -0.25 16.49 -25.05
N PRO A 365 0.95 16.95 -24.67
CA PRO A 365 1.30 18.35 -24.77
C PRO A 365 1.41 18.84 -26.22
N PRO A 366 1.30 20.16 -26.44
CA PRO A 366 1.68 20.79 -27.70
C PRO A 366 3.12 20.44 -28.10
N GLN A 367 3.50 20.71 -29.35
CA GLN A 367 4.87 20.50 -29.85
C GLN A 367 5.57 21.81 -30.25
N THR A 368 4.93 22.96 -29.98
CA THR A 368 5.49 24.28 -30.28
C THR A 368 6.63 24.62 -29.32
N SER A 369 7.71 25.19 -29.86
CA SER A 369 8.84 25.62 -29.05
C SER A 369 8.57 26.96 -28.38
N VAL A 370 8.85 27.05 -27.08
CA VAL A 370 8.69 28.26 -26.27
C VAL A 370 9.92 28.48 -25.40
N THR A 371 10.30 29.74 -25.20
CA THR A 371 11.32 30.11 -24.21
C THR A 371 10.66 30.74 -23.00
N LYS A 372 11.05 30.32 -21.79
CA LYS A 372 10.62 30.89 -20.51
C LYS A 372 11.85 31.42 -19.78
N LYS A 373 11.76 32.64 -19.26
CA LYS A 373 12.87 33.32 -18.60
C LYS A 373 12.37 34.20 -17.47
N ASP A 374 13.04 34.11 -16.32
CA ASP A 374 12.86 35.01 -15.16
C ASP A 374 11.39 35.20 -14.75
N LEU A 375 10.65 34.09 -14.61
CA LEU A 375 9.21 34.10 -14.35
C LEU A 375 8.75 32.92 -13.48
N THR A 376 7.56 33.05 -12.89
CA THR A 376 6.83 31.92 -12.30
C THR A 376 5.94 31.29 -13.36
N LEU A 377 6.16 30.01 -13.64
CA LEU A 377 5.40 29.25 -14.61
C LEU A 377 4.22 28.56 -13.89
N PRO A 378 2.96 28.81 -14.31
CA PRO A 378 1.83 28.11 -13.72
C PRO A 378 1.76 26.63 -14.18
N ALA A 379 1.13 25.79 -13.38
CA ALA A 379 0.83 24.41 -13.76
C ALA A 379 0.01 24.36 -15.06
N GLY A 380 0.24 23.34 -15.89
CA GLY A 380 -0.42 23.24 -17.19
C GLY A 380 0.38 22.47 -18.24
N SER A 381 -0.05 22.61 -19.49
CA SER A 381 0.53 21.90 -20.64
C SER A 381 1.39 22.83 -21.50
N TYR A 382 2.61 22.40 -21.83
CA TYR A 382 3.62 23.16 -22.54
C TYR A 382 4.30 22.31 -23.62
N GLY A 383 4.73 22.96 -24.71
CA GLY A 383 5.46 22.27 -25.78
C GLY A 383 6.94 22.04 -25.47
N ASN A 384 7.82 22.34 -26.43
CA ASN A 384 9.27 22.24 -26.21
C ASN A 384 9.72 23.50 -25.45
N VAL A 385 10.05 23.36 -24.16
CA VAL A 385 10.36 24.48 -23.28
C VAL A 385 11.87 24.65 -23.14
N THR A 386 12.37 25.83 -23.49
CA THR A 386 13.72 26.25 -23.11
C THR A 386 13.65 27.23 -21.94
N ILE A 387 14.29 26.88 -20.83
CA ILE A 387 14.45 27.73 -19.65
C ILE A 387 15.75 28.52 -19.77
N LYS A 388 15.68 29.82 -19.50
CA LYS A 388 16.83 30.71 -19.32
C LYS A 388 16.68 31.49 -18.02
N GLY A 389 17.78 31.86 -17.37
CA GLY A 389 17.71 32.57 -16.09
C GLY A 389 17.01 31.73 -15.02
N THR A 390 16.22 32.36 -14.16
CA THR A 390 15.52 31.67 -13.06
C THR A 390 14.03 31.51 -13.35
N VAL A 391 13.53 30.29 -13.50
CA VAL A 391 12.08 30.03 -13.61
C VAL A 391 11.62 29.29 -12.37
N THR A 392 10.46 29.68 -11.82
CA THR A 392 9.89 29.03 -10.63
C THR A 392 8.64 28.25 -11.02
N LEU A 393 8.57 26.98 -10.65
CA LEU A 393 7.36 26.16 -10.71
C LEU A 393 6.68 26.19 -9.34
N THR A 394 5.46 26.73 -9.30
CA THR A 394 4.65 26.70 -8.08
C THR A 394 4.11 25.28 -7.87
N GLY A 395 4.34 24.74 -6.68
CA GLY A 395 3.84 23.44 -6.23
C GLY A 395 2.37 23.48 -5.82
N GLY A 396 1.80 22.28 -5.67
CA GLY A 396 0.47 22.07 -5.15
C GLY A 396 0.40 22.22 -3.62
N THR A 397 -0.71 21.80 -3.02
CA THR A 397 -0.92 21.94 -1.57
C THR A 397 -0.19 20.87 -0.76
N ASP A 398 -0.09 19.66 -1.31
CA ASP A 398 0.53 18.49 -0.69
C ASP A 398 0.89 17.43 -1.75
N ILE A 399 1.56 16.34 -1.33
CA ILE A 399 2.02 15.28 -2.24
C ILE A 399 0.88 14.51 -2.92
N ASN A 400 -0.34 14.50 -2.34
CA ASN A 400 -1.52 13.88 -2.95
C ASN A 400 -2.22 14.83 -3.93
N HIS A 401 -1.91 16.13 -3.86
CA HIS A 401 -2.43 17.16 -4.75
C HIS A 401 -1.29 18.01 -5.36
N PRO A 402 -0.34 17.40 -6.08
CA PRO A 402 0.79 18.13 -6.65
C PRO A 402 0.36 19.02 -7.82
N ALA A 403 1.14 20.06 -8.08
CA ALA A 403 0.99 20.85 -9.29
C ALA A 403 1.58 20.07 -10.48
N VAL A 404 0.77 19.87 -11.52
CA VAL A 404 1.16 19.04 -12.68
C VAL A 404 1.58 19.92 -13.86
N TYR A 405 2.77 19.64 -14.38
CA TYR A 405 3.35 20.29 -15.56
C TYR A 405 3.56 19.24 -16.64
N THR A 406 2.74 19.26 -17.68
CA THR A 406 2.88 18.36 -18.81
C THR A 406 3.70 19.07 -19.89
N ILE A 407 4.90 18.59 -20.19
CA ILE A 407 5.86 19.27 -21.07
C ILE A 407 6.29 18.31 -22.19
N ASN A 408 6.44 18.79 -23.43
CA ASN A 408 6.93 17.92 -24.50
C ASN A 408 8.43 17.61 -24.35
N SER A 409 9.25 18.65 -24.21
CA SER A 409 10.67 18.55 -23.85
C SER A 409 11.11 19.77 -23.04
N LEU A 410 12.15 19.59 -22.22
CA LEU A 410 12.64 20.62 -21.30
C LEU A 410 14.15 20.79 -21.46
N THR A 411 14.60 22.01 -21.75
CA THR A 411 16.03 22.35 -21.88
C THR A 411 16.38 23.49 -20.94
N LEU A 412 17.36 23.29 -20.06
CA LEU A 412 17.94 24.32 -19.21
C LEU A 412 19.17 24.91 -19.91
N ASN A 413 19.19 26.22 -20.16
CA ASN A 413 20.22 26.85 -20.96
C ASN A 413 20.87 28.07 -20.28
N GLY A 414 22.19 28.15 -20.34
CA GLY A 414 22.96 29.33 -19.97
C GLY A 414 23.04 29.61 -18.46
N GLY A 415 23.23 28.56 -17.64
CA GLY A 415 23.22 28.66 -16.18
C GLY A 415 21.81 28.82 -15.61
N ALA A 416 20.80 28.29 -16.30
CA ALA A 416 19.41 28.42 -15.87
C ALA A 416 19.15 27.64 -14.57
N THR A 417 18.24 28.14 -13.74
CA THR A 417 17.76 27.43 -12.56
C THR A 417 16.25 27.29 -12.62
N LEU A 418 15.76 26.06 -12.49
CA LEU A 418 14.34 25.78 -12.32
C LEU A 418 14.05 25.53 -10.83
N ASN A 419 13.48 26.53 -10.17
CA ASN A 419 13.10 26.48 -8.76
C ASN A 419 11.77 25.76 -8.60
N ILE A 420 11.71 24.80 -7.67
CA ILE A 420 10.50 24.04 -7.33
C ILE A 420 10.07 24.45 -5.94
N THR A 421 8.88 25.06 -5.81
CA THR A 421 8.35 25.53 -4.53
C THR A 421 7.14 24.70 -4.12
N GLY A 422 7.38 23.56 -3.46
CA GLY A 422 6.35 22.60 -3.03
C GLY A 422 6.13 21.45 -4.01
N PRO A 423 5.10 20.60 -3.81
CA PRO A 423 4.86 19.39 -4.58
C PRO A 423 4.58 19.64 -6.07
N VAL A 424 5.48 19.20 -6.94
CA VAL A 424 5.46 19.34 -8.41
C VAL A 424 5.70 17.99 -9.09
N VAL A 425 4.87 17.71 -10.08
CA VAL A 425 5.05 16.59 -11.01
C VAL A 425 5.26 17.14 -12.43
N ILE A 426 6.42 16.86 -13.04
CA ILE A 426 6.67 17.13 -14.45
C ILE A 426 6.46 15.85 -15.24
N ASN A 427 5.50 15.84 -16.17
CA ASN A 427 5.28 14.73 -17.09
C ASN A 427 5.84 15.08 -18.46
N LEU A 428 6.86 14.35 -18.90
CA LEU A 428 7.51 14.55 -20.21
C LEU A 428 6.90 13.63 -21.27
N ALA A 429 6.63 14.18 -22.46
CA ALA A 429 6.01 13.42 -23.56
C ALA A 429 7.00 12.99 -24.66
N GLY A 430 8.03 13.78 -24.95
CA GLY A 430 9.07 13.48 -25.95
C GLY A 430 8.57 13.29 -27.38
N GLN A 431 7.48 13.94 -27.79
CA GLN A 431 6.88 13.75 -29.11
C GLN A 431 7.59 14.58 -30.18
N ASN A 432 7.78 14.00 -31.37
CA ASN A 432 8.30 14.66 -32.57
C ASN A 432 9.58 15.49 -32.34
N LEU A 433 10.49 14.98 -31.50
CA LEU A 433 11.82 15.56 -31.34
C LEU A 433 12.64 15.37 -32.62
N ALA A 434 13.59 16.27 -32.87
CA ALA A 434 14.35 16.33 -34.13
C ALA A 434 15.05 15.01 -34.49
N SER A 435 15.41 14.21 -33.48
CA SER A 435 15.95 12.86 -33.65
C SER A 435 15.73 12.04 -32.37
N SER A 436 15.92 10.71 -32.45
CA SER A 436 15.90 9.83 -31.28
C SER A 436 17.05 10.10 -30.30
N SER A 437 18.11 10.79 -30.72
CA SER A 437 19.21 11.23 -29.86
C SER A 437 19.00 12.63 -29.27
N THR A 438 17.94 13.34 -29.66
CA THR A 438 17.61 14.63 -29.05
C THR A 438 17.10 14.40 -27.63
N PRO A 439 17.70 15.04 -26.61
CA PRO A 439 17.28 14.85 -25.23
C PRO A 439 15.87 15.40 -24.99
N VAL A 440 15.06 14.63 -24.26
CA VAL A 440 13.74 15.10 -23.78
C VAL A 440 13.89 16.01 -22.57
N LEU A 441 14.93 15.79 -21.77
CA LEU A 441 15.35 16.64 -20.67
C LEU A 441 16.84 16.91 -20.83
N ASP A 442 17.22 18.17 -21.01
CA ASP A 442 18.61 18.61 -21.10
C ASP A 442 18.91 19.59 -19.96
N MET A 443 19.75 19.15 -19.03
CA MET A 443 20.19 19.86 -17.84
C MET A 443 21.62 20.40 -17.96
N ASN A 444 22.34 20.14 -19.05
CA ASN A 444 23.76 20.51 -19.18
C ASN A 444 24.01 22.02 -19.00
N GLY A 445 23.01 22.84 -19.34
CA GLY A 445 23.07 24.29 -19.22
C GLY A 445 22.40 24.86 -17.97
N GLY A 446 22.06 24.06 -16.95
CA GLY A 446 21.39 24.57 -15.74
C GLY A 446 21.18 23.55 -14.62
N SER A 447 20.26 23.85 -13.70
CA SER A 447 19.95 22.99 -12.56
C SER A 447 18.47 23.03 -12.17
N PHE A 448 17.99 21.96 -11.54
CA PHE A 448 16.79 22.01 -10.70
C PHE A 448 17.20 22.41 -9.29
N SER A 449 16.37 23.22 -8.64
CA SER A 449 16.52 23.60 -7.24
C SER A 449 15.20 23.33 -6.52
N ASN A 450 15.13 22.24 -5.78
CA ASN A 450 13.98 21.97 -4.93
C ASN A 450 14.14 22.73 -3.61
N THR A 451 13.45 23.87 -3.48
CA THR A 451 13.61 24.76 -2.34
C THR A 451 12.82 24.29 -1.11
N SER A 452 11.99 23.25 -1.21
CA SER A 452 11.31 22.67 -0.04
C SER A 452 12.21 21.73 0.77
N ASN A 453 13.29 21.22 0.18
CA ASN A 453 14.12 20.15 0.76
C ASN A 453 13.34 18.91 1.20
N LEU A 454 12.16 18.70 0.62
CA LEU A 454 11.44 17.45 0.69
C LEU A 454 11.65 16.75 -0.65
N ALA A 455 12.45 15.68 -0.68
CA ALA A 455 12.73 14.96 -1.91
C ALA A 455 11.46 14.47 -2.63
N SER A 456 10.40 14.15 -1.87
CA SER A 456 9.09 13.75 -2.40
C SER A 456 8.38 14.84 -3.18
N ASP A 457 8.69 16.11 -2.96
CA ASP A 457 7.98 17.23 -3.58
C ASP A 457 8.32 17.42 -5.05
N PHE A 458 9.29 16.69 -5.60
CA PHE A 458 9.65 16.84 -7.00
C PHE A 458 9.75 15.51 -7.70
N VAL A 459 8.91 15.33 -8.72
CA VAL A 459 8.88 14.13 -9.55
C VAL A 459 8.98 14.54 -11.02
N VAL A 460 9.84 13.86 -11.78
CA VAL A 460 9.87 13.93 -13.24
C VAL A 460 9.53 12.55 -13.79
N ASN A 461 8.46 12.46 -14.56
CA ASN A 461 7.99 11.23 -15.19
C ASN A 461 8.31 11.27 -16.69
N TYR A 462 8.95 10.22 -17.18
CA TYR A 462 9.15 10.01 -18.61
C TYR A 462 9.14 8.51 -18.91
N GLY A 463 8.29 8.09 -19.84
CA GLY A 463 8.17 6.69 -20.28
C GLY A 463 8.72 6.41 -21.69
N GLY A 464 9.36 7.40 -22.34
CA GLY A 464 9.88 7.25 -23.69
C GLY A 464 11.36 6.83 -23.74
N SER A 465 11.94 6.83 -24.94
CA SER A 465 13.31 6.34 -25.21
C SER A 465 14.34 7.42 -25.54
N ASN A 466 13.96 8.69 -25.61
CA ASN A 466 14.89 9.79 -25.84
C ASN A 466 15.77 10.02 -24.59
N PRO A 467 17.02 10.47 -24.75
CA PRO A 467 17.92 10.62 -23.62
C PRO A 467 17.50 11.74 -22.66
N MET A 468 17.97 11.64 -21.42
CA MET A 468 17.96 12.72 -20.43
C MET A 468 19.43 13.01 -20.09
N THR A 469 19.89 14.24 -20.27
CA THR A 469 21.32 14.60 -20.25
C THR A 469 21.65 15.70 -19.28
#